data_AF-A0A5D6XKU7-F1
#
_entry.id   AF-A0A5D6XKU7-F1
#
_cell.length_a   1.000
_cell.length_b   1.000
_cell.length_c   1.000
_cell.angle_alpha   90.00
_cell.angle_beta   90.00
_cell.angle_gamma   90.00
#
_symmetry.space_group_name_H-M   'P 1'
#
loop_
_entity.id
_entity.type
_entity.pdbx_description
1 polymer ?
#
loop_
_entity_poly.entity_id
_entity_poly.type
_entity_poly.pdbx_seq_one_letter_code
_entity_poly.pdbx_strand_id
1 'polypeptide(L)'
;EQRGDYAQAEALYEDVLQENSANALVSKRRIAVLKAQKKTQEVILALNEFLRSYQTDQAAVQTYLSIGAYRYGAFCYEELVLLNPMDAIFHSRLADIYTTLGGLDNLLMARKHYAHSLGINKHMNVRAYVGLLACTKAVAAHRSYKPDADDGGMNARVQQLALDYLTQHYASHAPAEIAAAATTAFTTF
;
A
#
# COMPACT_ATOMS: atom_id res chain seq x y z
N GLU A 1 0.84 -11.67 -26.94
CA GLU A 1 1.15 -11.96 -25.51
C GLU A 1 0.68 -13.34 -25.03
N GLN A 2 -0.61 -13.74 -25.13
CA GLN A 2 -1.08 -15.05 -24.64
C GLN A 2 -0.38 -16.27 -25.24
N ARG A 3 0.15 -16.14 -26.46
CA ARG A 3 0.91 -17.20 -27.16
C ARG A 3 2.42 -17.15 -26.90
N GLY A 4 2.91 -16.21 -26.09
CA GLY A 4 4.35 -15.98 -25.86
C GLY A 4 5.05 -15.14 -26.94
N ASP A 5 4.37 -14.84 -28.05
CA ASP A 5 4.89 -13.96 -29.10
C ASP A 5 4.85 -12.49 -28.66
N TYR A 6 5.86 -12.07 -27.91
CA TYR A 6 5.91 -10.72 -27.35
C TYR A 6 6.37 -9.67 -28.37
N ALA A 7 7.30 -10.01 -29.27
CA ALA A 7 7.83 -9.06 -30.26
C ALA A 7 6.74 -8.58 -31.23
N GLN A 8 5.89 -9.50 -31.70
CA GLN A 8 4.76 -9.15 -32.57
C GLN A 8 3.70 -8.32 -31.82
N ALA A 9 3.46 -8.63 -30.55
CA ALA A 9 2.53 -7.86 -29.73
C ALA A 9 3.03 -6.43 -29.50
N GLU A 10 4.33 -6.27 -29.24
CA GLU A 10 4.97 -4.96 -29.04
C GLU A 10 4.89 -4.10 -30.30
N ALA A 11 5.18 -4.66 -31.48
CA ALA A 11 5.04 -3.95 -32.75
C ALA A 11 3.60 -3.47 -33.00
N LEU A 12 2.62 -4.35 -32.79
CA LEU A 12 1.21 -3.99 -32.96
C LEU A 12 0.76 -2.89 -31.97
N TYR A 13 1.24 -2.94 -30.73
CA TYR A 13 0.93 -1.91 -29.75
C TYR A 13 1.58 -0.57 -30.10
N GLU A 14 2.80 -0.58 -30.62
CA GLU A 14 3.48 0.63 -31.07
C GLU A 14 2.73 1.30 -32.23
N ASP A 15 2.31 0.53 -33.25
CA ASP A 15 1.53 1.04 -34.38
C ASP A 15 0.23 1.72 -33.91
N VAL A 16 -0.50 1.08 -32.99
CA VAL A 16 -1.75 1.64 -32.44
C VAL A 16 -1.50 2.89 -31.59
N LEU A 17 -0.38 2.95 -30.86
CA LEU A 17 -0.02 4.13 -30.07
C LEU A 17 0.51 5.28 -30.92
N GLN A 18 1.08 5.00 -32.10
CA GLN A 18 1.42 6.03 -33.09
C GLN A 18 0.16 6.68 -33.68
N GLU A 19 -0.89 5.89 -33.94
CA GLU A 19 -2.18 6.42 -34.41
C GLU A 19 -2.95 7.14 -33.28
N ASN A 20 -2.90 6.60 -32.06
CA ASN A 20 -3.58 7.16 -30.90
C ASN A 20 -2.79 6.92 -29.60
N SER A 21 -1.95 7.89 -29.26
CA SER A 21 -1.12 7.85 -28.05
C SER A 21 -1.92 7.88 -26.75
N ALA A 22 -3.18 8.33 -26.77
CA ALA A 22 -4.07 8.35 -25.62
C ALA A 22 -4.83 7.03 -25.40
N ASN A 23 -4.47 5.95 -26.11
CA ASN A 23 -5.10 4.65 -25.94
C ASN A 23 -4.61 3.95 -24.66
N ALA A 24 -5.24 4.28 -23.53
CA ALA A 24 -4.86 3.77 -22.22
C ALA A 24 -4.87 2.23 -22.11
N LEU A 25 -5.76 1.55 -22.85
CA LEU A 25 -5.84 0.10 -22.84
C LEU A 25 -4.59 -0.53 -23.47
N VAL A 26 -4.15 0.00 -24.62
CA VAL A 26 -2.97 -0.49 -25.33
C VAL A 26 -1.71 -0.19 -24.53
N SER A 27 -1.60 1.01 -23.94
CA SER A 27 -0.48 1.34 -23.04
C SER A 27 -0.35 0.35 -21.88
N LYS A 28 -1.47 -0.02 -21.24
CA LYS A 28 -1.47 -1.02 -20.16
C LYS A 28 -1.08 -2.42 -20.65
N ARG A 29 -1.49 -2.83 -21.86
CA ARG A 29 -1.05 -4.10 -22.46
C ARG A 29 0.44 -4.11 -22.76
N ARG A 30 0.98 -3.02 -23.30
CA ARG A 30 2.43 -2.86 -23.51
C ARG A 30 3.20 -3.00 -22.20
N ILE A 31 2.76 -2.33 -21.13
CA ILE A 31 3.34 -2.47 -19.78
C ILE A 31 3.27 -3.93 -19.30
N ALA A 32 2.16 -4.63 -19.53
CA ALA A 32 2.01 -6.04 -19.17
C ALA A 32 2.99 -6.96 -19.94
N VAL A 33 3.22 -6.71 -21.23
CA VAL A 33 4.22 -7.41 -22.03
C VAL A 33 5.63 -7.19 -21.49
N LEU A 34 6.01 -5.94 -21.20
CA LEU A 34 7.31 -5.61 -20.62
C LEU A 34 7.53 -6.31 -19.26
N LYS A 35 6.46 -6.38 -18.45
CA LYS A 35 6.45 -7.11 -17.18
C LYS A 35 6.63 -8.62 -17.39
N ALA A 36 5.94 -9.22 -18.36
CA ALA A 36 6.07 -10.64 -18.68
C ALA A 36 7.49 -11.00 -19.16
N GLN A 37 8.14 -10.08 -19.86
CA GLN A 37 9.55 -10.20 -20.29
C GLN A 37 10.57 -9.91 -19.17
N LYS A 38 10.12 -9.58 -17.94
CA LYS A 38 10.97 -9.21 -16.79
C LYS A 38 11.88 -8.00 -17.04
N LYS A 39 11.48 -7.09 -17.93
CA LYS A 39 12.23 -5.88 -18.25
C LYS A 39 11.87 -4.73 -17.29
N THR A 40 12.28 -4.85 -16.03
CA THR A 40 11.84 -3.95 -14.94
C THR A 40 12.08 -2.46 -15.23
N GLN A 41 13.23 -2.09 -15.82
CA GLN A 41 13.52 -0.69 -16.12
C GLN A 41 12.58 -0.11 -17.18
N GLU A 42 12.31 -0.87 -18.25
CA GLU A 42 11.38 -0.46 -19.31
C GLU A 42 9.94 -0.36 -18.76
N VAL A 43 9.55 -1.25 -17.84
CA VAL A 43 8.27 -1.15 -17.13
C VAL A 43 8.16 0.18 -16.35
N ILE A 44 9.20 0.57 -15.61
CA ILE A 44 9.19 1.82 -14.84
C ILE A 44 9.08 3.04 -15.76
N LEU A 45 9.82 3.06 -16.87
CA LEU A 45 9.74 4.15 -17.85
C LEU A 45 8.33 4.24 -18.46
N ALA A 46 7.77 3.12 -18.90
CA ALA A 46 6.43 3.08 -19.48
C ALA A 46 5.33 3.45 -18.46
N LEU A 47 5.48 3.06 -17.18
CA LEU A 47 4.57 3.46 -16.12
C LEU A 47 4.66 4.97 -15.84
N ASN A 48 5.87 5.54 -15.79
CA ASN A 48 6.04 6.99 -15.59
C ASN A 48 5.42 7.79 -16.74
N GLU A 49 5.56 7.32 -17.98
CA GLU A 49 4.91 7.94 -19.13
C GLU A 49 3.38 7.85 -19.02
N PHE A 50 2.85 6.65 -18.74
CA PHE A 50 1.42 6.42 -18.61
C PHE A 50 0.78 7.23 -17.48
N LEU A 51 1.39 7.24 -16.30
CA LEU A 51 0.88 7.92 -15.11
C LEU A 51 0.98 9.45 -15.20
N ARG A 52 1.72 10.03 -16.16
CA ARG A 52 1.63 11.47 -16.44
C ARG A 52 0.24 11.88 -16.90
N SER A 53 -0.42 11.03 -17.69
CA SER A 53 -1.77 11.27 -18.20
C SER A 53 -2.85 10.63 -17.34
N TYR A 54 -2.54 9.54 -16.65
CA TYR A 54 -3.50 8.74 -15.87
C TYR A 54 -3.05 8.58 -14.41
N GLN A 55 -2.80 9.69 -13.73
CA GLN A 55 -2.17 9.76 -12.39
C GLN A 55 -2.84 8.89 -11.31
N THR A 56 -4.13 8.58 -11.47
CA THR A 56 -4.95 7.85 -10.50
C THR A 56 -5.25 6.40 -10.91
N ASP A 57 -4.68 5.89 -12.02
CA ASP A 57 -4.91 4.52 -12.47
C ASP A 57 -4.31 3.52 -11.47
N GLN A 58 -5.17 2.93 -10.65
CA GLN A 58 -4.77 2.01 -9.59
C GLN A 58 -4.02 0.78 -10.12
N ALA A 59 -4.31 0.30 -11.33
CA ALA A 59 -3.64 -0.88 -11.89
C ALA A 59 -2.17 -0.59 -12.21
N ALA A 60 -1.87 0.61 -12.71
CA ALA A 60 -0.51 1.09 -12.90
C ALA A 60 0.22 1.21 -11.55
N VAL A 61 -0.43 1.77 -10.51
CA VAL A 61 0.15 1.85 -9.16
C VAL A 61 0.46 0.46 -8.58
N GLN A 62 -0.46 -0.49 -8.72
CA GLN A 62 -0.24 -1.88 -8.28
C GLN A 62 0.92 -2.54 -9.03
N THR A 63 1.19 -2.12 -10.27
CA THR A 63 2.34 -2.61 -11.03
C THR A 63 3.65 -2.16 -10.39
N TYR A 64 3.76 -0.89 -9.96
CA TYR A 64 4.94 -0.42 -9.20
C TYR A 64 5.18 -1.23 -7.94
N LEU A 65 4.13 -1.51 -7.17
CA LEU A 65 4.25 -2.33 -5.96
C LEU A 65 4.73 -3.75 -6.29
N SER A 66 4.20 -4.35 -7.36
CA SER A 66 4.55 -5.72 -7.76
C SER A 66 6.00 -5.90 -8.20
N ILE A 67 6.66 -4.83 -8.67
CA ILE A 67 8.07 -4.85 -9.09
C ILE A 67 9.02 -4.29 -8.02
N GLY A 68 8.53 -4.04 -6.81
CA GLY A 68 9.32 -3.52 -5.69
C GLY A 68 9.64 -2.03 -5.76
N ALA A 69 8.99 -1.29 -6.66
CA ALA A 69 9.21 0.13 -6.89
C ALA A 69 8.37 0.99 -5.91
N TYR A 70 8.49 0.70 -4.61
CA TYR A 70 7.61 1.20 -3.55
C TYR A 70 7.57 2.72 -3.41
N ARG A 71 8.68 3.42 -3.70
CA ARG A 71 8.72 4.90 -3.65
C ARG A 71 7.79 5.55 -4.68
N TYR A 72 7.74 5.00 -5.89
CA TYR A 72 6.80 5.48 -6.90
C TYR A 72 5.36 5.10 -6.53
N GLY A 73 5.16 3.91 -5.96
CA GLY A 73 3.87 3.51 -5.41
C GLY A 73 3.37 4.45 -4.31
N ALA A 74 4.25 4.85 -3.38
CA ALA A 74 3.92 5.80 -2.31
C ALA A 74 3.47 7.14 -2.89
N PHE A 75 4.25 7.72 -3.82
CA PHE A 75 3.91 8.97 -4.50
C PHE A 75 2.52 8.91 -5.15
N CYS A 76 2.22 7.84 -5.88
CA CYS A 76 0.88 7.70 -6.48
C CYS A 76 -0.24 7.61 -5.44
N TYR A 77 -0.01 6.96 -4.30
CA TYR A 77 -0.99 6.89 -3.22
C TYR A 77 -1.12 8.21 -2.44
N GLU A 78 -0.06 9.01 -2.34
CA GLU A 78 -0.12 10.38 -1.82
C GLU A 78 -1.07 11.24 -2.69
N GLU A 79 -0.92 11.17 -4.01
CA GLU A 79 -1.83 11.87 -4.96
C GLU A 79 -3.28 11.38 -4.84
N LEU A 80 -3.50 10.06 -4.69
CA LEU A 80 -4.83 9.49 -4.48
C LEU A 80 -5.47 9.98 -3.17
N VAL A 81 -4.68 10.09 -2.10
CA VAL A 81 -5.12 10.65 -0.82
C VAL A 81 -5.46 12.14 -0.96
N LEU A 82 -4.67 12.91 -1.72
CA LEU A 82 -4.97 14.31 -1.99
C LEU A 82 -6.27 14.48 -2.79
N LEU A 83 -6.52 13.60 -3.75
CA LEU A 83 -7.75 13.60 -4.54
C LEU A 83 -8.99 13.21 -3.73
N ASN A 84 -8.85 12.21 -2.84
CA ASN A 84 -9.94 11.78 -1.96
C ASN A 84 -9.44 11.59 -0.52
N PRO A 85 -9.39 12.68 0.28
CA PRO A 85 -8.89 12.62 1.66
C PRO A 85 -9.75 11.79 2.61
N MET A 86 -11.00 11.51 2.23
CA MET A 86 -11.94 10.74 3.04
C MET A 86 -11.93 9.24 2.70
N ASP A 87 -11.01 8.78 1.85
CA ASP A 87 -10.87 7.37 1.52
C ASP A 87 -9.99 6.63 2.55
N ALA A 88 -10.64 5.91 3.46
CA ALA A 88 -9.94 5.10 4.46
C ALA A 88 -9.01 4.04 3.83
N ILE A 89 -9.36 3.49 2.66
CA ILE A 89 -8.58 2.45 2.01
C ILE A 89 -7.28 3.04 1.48
N PHE A 90 -7.31 4.21 0.83
CA PHE A 90 -6.09 4.88 0.34
C PHE A 90 -5.10 5.16 1.48
N HIS A 91 -5.59 5.65 2.62
CA HIS A 91 -4.75 5.84 3.79
C HIS A 91 -4.13 4.53 4.30
N SER A 92 -4.91 3.45 4.40
CA SER A 92 -4.36 2.16 4.84
C SER A 92 -3.33 1.60 3.86
N ARG A 93 -3.51 1.79 2.55
CA ARG A 93 -2.56 1.35 1.52
C ARG A 93 -1.28 2.17 1.52
N LEU A 94 -1.39 3.49 1.66
CA LEU A 94 -0.23 4.36 1.79
C LEU A 94 0.59 3.98 3.04
N ALA A 95 -0.10 3.69 4.15
CA ALA A 95 0.54 3.22 5.37
C ALA A 95 1.23 1.85 5.21
N ASP A 96 0.63 0.89 4.48
CA ASP A 96 1.27 -0.38 4.13
C ASP A 96 2.61 -0.13 3.40
N ILE A 97 2.61 0.79 2.43
CA ILE A 97 3.79 1.11 1.61
C ILE A 97 4.89 1.77 2.44
N TYR A 98 4.55 2.77 3.27
CA TYR A 98 5.52 3.41 4.15
C TYR A 98 6.10 2.43 5.18
N THR A 99 5.26 1.54 5.74
CA THR A 99 5.72 0.49 6.66
C THR A 99 6.73 -0.43 5.96
N THR A 100 6.47 -0.77 4.69
CA THR A 100 7.35 -1.61 3.85
C THR A 100 8.66 -0.91 3.52
N LEU A 101 8.62 0.39 3.20
CA LEU A 101 9.82 1.21 2.96
C LEU A 101 10.70 1.31 4.20
N GLY A 102 10.09 1.32 5.39
CA GLY A 102 10.77 1.37 6.68
C GLY A 102 11.57 2.66 6.90
N GLY A 103 12.36 2.68 7.96
CA GLY A 103 12.98 3.91 8.46
C GLY A 103 12.00 4.73 9.32
N LEU A 104 12.54 5.45 10.30
CA LEU A 104 11.73 6.08 11.34
C LEU A 104 10.67 7.03 10.79
N ASP A 105 11.03 7.91 9.84
CA ASP A 105 10.12 8.91 9.30
C ASP A 105 8.93 8.25 8.57
N ASN A 106 9.20 7.25 7.73
CA ASN A 106 8.15 6.50 7.05
C ASN A 106 7.27 5.73 8.06
N LEU A 107 7.86 5.12 9.09
CA LEU A 107 7.08 4.43 10.11
C LEU A 107 6.16 5.39 10.90
N LEU A 108 6.64 6.59 11.23
CA LEU A 108 5.81 7.60 11.89
C LEU A 108 4.69 8.10 10.97
N MET A 109 4.96 8.27 9.66
CA MET A 109 3.94 8.61 8.66
C MET A 109 2.91 7.48 8.48
N ALA A 110 3.37 6.23 8.41
CA ALA A 110 2.51 5.06 8.33
C ALA A 110 1.54 4.99 9.53
N ARG A 111 2.05 5.19 10.75
CA ARG A 111 1.24 5.22 11.97
C ARG A 111 0.13 6.28 11.89
N LYS A 112 0.46 7.49 11.41
CA LYS A 112 -0.52 8.58 11.21
C LYS A 112 -1.60 8.18 10.19
N HIS A 113 -1.22 7.61 9.06
CA HIS A 113 -2.17 7.19 8.02
C HIS A 113 -3.04 6.00 8.45
N TYR A 114 -2.50 5.01 9.16
CA TYR A 114 -3.33 3.95 9.75
C TYR A 114 -4.33 4.54 10.76
N ALA A 115 -3.88 5.41 11.67
CA ALA A 115 -4.76 6.04 12.65
C ALA A 115 -5.86 6.87 11.97
N HIS A 116 -5.52 7.63 10.92
CA HIS A 116 -6.49 8.41 10.17
C HIS A 116 -7.50 7.53 9.42
N SER A 117 -7.03 6.45 8.77
CA SER A 117 -7.88 5.44 8.13
C SER A 117 -8.92 4.88 9.09
N LEU A 118 -8.51 4.56 10.33
CA LEU A 118 -9.40 4.08 11.38
C LEU A 118 -10.33 5.17 11.94
N GLY A 119 -9.91 6.43 11.92
CA GLY A 119 -10.76 7.57 12.25
C GLY A 119 -11.91 7.76 11.25
N ILE A 120 -11.68 7.47 9.97
CA ILE A 120 -12.69 7.50 8.92
C ILE A 120 -13.58 6.25 8.96
N ASN A 121 -12.97 5.05 8.98
CA ASN A 121 -13.70 3.78 8.94
C ASN A 121 -13.17 2.79 9.98
N LYS A 122 -13.69 2.93 11.20
CA LYS A 122 -13.29 2.14 12.35
C LYS A 122 -13.62 0.65 12.21
N HIS A 123 -14.76 0.28 11.64
CA HIS A 123 -15.26 -1.10 11.76
C HIS A 123 -14.90 -2.01 10.57
N MET A 124 -14.70 -1.45 9.37
CA MET A 124 -14.46 -2.25 8.16
C MET A 124 -12.99 -2.34 7.75
N ASN A 125 -12.06 -1.79 8.54
CA ASN A 125 -10.64 -1.79 8.20
C ASN A 125 -9.76 -2.52 9.22
N VAL A 126 -10.01 -3.83 9.39
CA VAL A 126 -9.18 -4.71 10.25
C VAL A 126 -7.71 -4.71 9.80
N ARG A 127 -7.44 -4.56 8.50
CA ARG A 127 -6.06 -4.41 7.98
C ARG A 127 -5.35 -3.23 8.63
N ALA A 128 -5.99 -2.06 8.73
CA ALA A 128 -5.37 -0.90 9.34
C ALA A 128 -5.06 -1.11 10.83
N TYR A 129 -5.87 -1.87 11.56
CA TYR A 129 -5.54 -2.25 12.95
C TYR A 129 -4.31 -3.15 13.05
N VAL A 130 -4.23 -4.20 12.22
CA VAL A 130 -3.07 -5.09 12.19
C VAL A 130 -1.81 -4.34 11.76
N GLY A 131 -1.93 -3.48 10.73
CA GLY A 131 -0.84 -2.62 10.25
C GLY A 131 -0.37 -1.63 11.31
N LEU A 132 -1.29 -0.99 12.04
CA LEU A 132 -0.98 -0.10 13.15
C LEU A 132 -0.24 -0.82 14.29
N LEU A 133 -0.65 -2.04 14.62
CA LEU A 133 0.01 -2.88 15.61
C LEU A 133 1.46 -3.22 15.21
N ALA A 134 1.67 -3.69 13.98
CA ALA A 134 3.01 -3.97 13.46
C ALA A 134 3.88 -2.71 13.38
N CYS A 135 3.31 -1.61 12.91
CA CYS A 135 3.99 -0.33 12.77
C CYS A 135 4.44 0.24 14.12
N THR A 136 3.57 0.24 15.12
CA THR A 136 3.88 0.76 16.47
C THR A 136 4.99 -0.04 17.15
N LYS A 137 5.00 -1.36 16.97
CA LYS A 137 6.11 -2.22 17.42
C LYS A 137 7.42 -1.89 16.70
N ALA A 138 7.38 -1.69 15.38
CA ALA A 138 8.56 -1.31 14.61
C ALA A 138 9.11 0.07 15.03
N VAL A 139 8.23 1.05 15.30
CA VAL A 139 8.61 2.37 15.84
C VAL A 139 9.28 2.22 17.21
N ALA A 140 8.68 1.47 18.13
CA ALA A 140 9.21 1.27 19.48
C ALA A 140 10.58 0.57 19.49
N ALA A 141 10.80 -0.37 18.55
CA ALA A 141 12.06 -1.07 18.39
C ALA A 141 13.14 -0.25 17.65
N HIS A 142 12.78 0.88 17.04
CA HIS A 142 13.72 1.64 16.23
C HIS A 142 14.69 2.45 17.12
N ARG A 143 16.00 2.19 16.98
CA ARG A 143 17.08 2.78 17.80
C ARG A 143 17.05 4.30 17.96
N SER A 144 16.60 5.01 16.92
CA SER A 144 16.57 6.48 16.88
C SER A 144 15.26 7.07 17.39
N TYR A 145 14.28 6.24 17.74
CA TYR A 145 12.99 6.73 18.19
C TYR A 145 13.12 7.38 19.56
N LYS A 146 12.78 8.67 19.61
CA LYS A 146 12.60 9.44 20.82
C LYS A 146 11.25 10.14 20.67
N PRO A 147 10.25 9.87 21.52
CA PRO A 147 8.99 10.58 21.44
C PRO A 147 9.26 12.06 21.68
N ASP A 148 8.79 12.91 20.78
CA ASP A 148 8.70 14.35 21.04
C ASP A 148 7.55 14.63 22.01
N ALA A 149 7.36 15.90 22.37
CA ALA A 149 6.32 16.30 23.31
C ALA A 149 4.91 15.91 22.83
N ASP A 150 4.67 15.97 21.52
CA ASP A 150 3.37 15.70 20.91
C ASP A 150 3.11 14.18 20.77
N ASP A 151 4.16 13.38 20.59
CA ASP A 151 4.13 11.93 20.46
C ASP A 151 4.27 11.19 21.81
N GLY A 152 4.38 11.94 22.91
CA GLY A 152 4.51 11.43 24.27
C GLY A 152 3.47 10.34 24.60
N GLY A 153 3.93 9.09 24.65
CA GLY A 153 3.09 7.91 24.91
C GLY A 153 1.99 7.65 23.86
N MET A 154 1.95 8.38 22.74
CA MET A 154 0.94 8.16 21.70
C MET A 154 1.14 6.80 21.05
N ASN A 155 2.38 6.39 20.76
CA ASN A 155 2.69 5.08 20.18
C ASN A 155 2.08 3.92 20.98
N ALA A 156 2.28 3.92 22.30
CA ALA A 156 1.74 2.89 23.20
C ALA A 156 0.20 2.94 23.27
N ARG A 157 -0.39 4.14 23.30
CA ARG A 157 -1.86 4.31 23.33
C ARG A 157 -2.53 3.76 22.07
N VAL A 158 -2.00 4.09 20.89
CA VAL A 158 -2.58 3.60 19.63
C VAL A 158 -2.32 2.10 19.42
N GLN A 159 -1.21 1.57 19.96
CA GLN A 159 -0.93 0.14 20.00
C GLN A 159 -1.98 -0.59 20.86
N GLN A 160 -2.23 -0.11 22.08
CA GLN A 160 -3.23 -0.70 22.97
C GLN A 160 -4.63 -0.66 22.37
N LEU A 161 -5.02 0.49 21.79
CA LEU A 161 -6.29 0.63 21.09
C LEU A 161 -6.47 -0.40 19.97
N ALA A 162 -5.40 -0.72 19.24
CA ALA A 162 -5.44 -1.74 18.21
C ALA A 162 -5.56 -3.15 18.78
N LEU A 163 -4.83 -3.47 19.86
CA LEU A 163 -4.92 -4.75 20.56
C LEU A 163 -6.32 -5.01 21.11
N ASP A 164 -6.91 -4.02 21.77
CA ASP A 164 -8.25 -4.12 22.36
C ASP A 164 -9.30 -4.40 21.28
N TYR A 165 -9.26 -3.62 20.19
CA TYR A 165 -10.18 -3.81 19.07
C TYR A 165 -10.02 -5.18 18.42
N LEU A 166 -8.79 -5.60 18.10
CA LEU A 166 -8.55 -6.88 17.46
C LEU A 166 -8.98 -8.04 18.36
N THR A 167 -8.67 -7.99 19.65
CA THR A 167 -9.09 -9.01 20.62
C THR A 167 -10.62 -9.13 20.66
N GLN A 168 -11.33 -8.00 20.75
CA GLN A 168 -12.79 -7.98 20.73
C GLN A 168 -13.35 -8.48 19.39
N HIS A 169 -12.75 -8.07 18.27
CA HIS A 169 -13.21 -8.41 16.93
C HIS A 169 -13.11 -9.92 16.68
N TYR A 170 -11.98 -10.54 17.01
CA TYR A 170 -11.81 -11.99 16.89
C TYR A 170 -12.71 -12.76 17.85
N ALA A 171 -12.90 -12.30 19.09
CA ALA A 171 -13.81 -12.95 20.04
C ALA A 171 -15.28 -12.96 19.57
N SER A 172 -15.69 -11.98 18.76
CA SER A 172 -17.07 -11.83 18.28
C SER A 172 -17.32 -12.42 16.88
N HIS A 173 -16.30 -12.51 16.02
CA HIS A 173 -16.48 -12.87 14.61
C HIS A 173 -15.73 -14.16 14.20
N ALA A 174 -14.80 -14.66 15.01
CA ALA A 174 -14.02 -15.86 14.68
C ALA A 174 -14.50 -17.10 15.45
N PRO A 175 -14.32 -18.32 14.90
CA PRO A 175 -14.49 -19.57 15.65
C PRO A 175 -13.65 -19.59 16.93
N ALA A 176 -14.11 -20.30 17.96
CA ALA A 176 -13.48 -20.30 19.29
C ALA A 176 -11.97 -20.65 19.27
N GLU A 177 -11.56 -21.60 18.43
CA GLU A 177 -10.14 -21.97 18.26
C GLU A 177 -9.30 -20.81 17.71
N ILE A 178 -9.82 -20.09 16.70
CA ILE A 178 -9.14 -18.94 16.09
C ILE A 178 -9.11 -17.77 17.05
N ALA A 179 -10.21 -17.51 17.77
CA ALA A 179 -10.27 -16.47 18.79
C ALA A 179 -9.25 -16.73 19.91
N ALA A 180 -9.14 -17.96 20.41
CA ALA A 180 -8.16 -18.32 21.44
C ALA A 180 -6.71 -18.12 20.95
N ALA A 181 -6.40 -18.58 19.73
CA ALA A 181 -5.07 -18.39 19.13
C ALA A 181 -4.73 -16.90 18.92
N ALA A 182 -5.71 -16.09 18.48
CA ALA A 182 -5.54 -14.66 18.30
C ALA A 182 -5.27 -13.95 19.63
N THR A 183 -6.03 -14.27 20.69
CA THR A 183 -5.79 -13.70 22.03
C THR A 183 -4.38 -14.03 22.53
N THR A 184 -3.93 -15.27 22.39
CA THR A 184 -2.55 -15.65 22.76
C THR A 184 -1.52 -14.84 21.95
N ALA A 185 -1.68 -14.75 20.63
CA ALA A 185 -0.76 -14.00 19.78
C ALA A 185 -0.70 -12.50 20.17
N PHE A 186 -1.84 -11.89 20.47
CA PHE A 186 -1.91 -10.48 20.86
C PHE A 186 -1.32 -10.20 22.25
N THR A 187 -1.39 -11.15 23.19
CA THR A 187 -0.71 -10.99 24.50
C THR A 187 0.82 -11.06 24.41
N THR A 188 1.35 -11.72 23.38
CA THR A 188 2.80 -11.82 23.15
C THR A 188 3.37 -10.70 22.26
N PHE A 189 2.52 -9.80 21.77
CA PHE A 189 2.87 -8.82 20.75
C PHE A 189 3.52 -7.56 21.33
#